data_AF-A0A833D6X1-F1
#
_entry.id   AF-A0A833D6X1-F1
#
_cell.length_a   1.000
_cell.length_b   1.000
_cell.length_c   1.000
_cell.angle_alpha   90.00
_cell.angle_beta   90.00
_cell.angle_gamma   90.00
#
_symmetry.space_group_name_H-M   'P 1'
#
loop_
_entity.id
_entity.type
_entity.pdbx_description
1 polymer ?
#
loop_
_entity_poly.entity_id
_entity_poly.type
_entity_poly.pdbx_seq_one_letter_code
_entity_poly.pdbx_strand_id
1 'polypeptide(L)'
;IREELGKAFPEHGILSEEFENTHSGSRFTWIVDPIDGTRAFIMGYPMWGTLIALAIDGHPAVGIIDQPFTGERYWGDCKSAFGRGPQGEGPIRTRRCSRLEDAIFSTTTPDMFKSAEEIARFEAIRKAARMTRYGGDCYSYAMLASGLVDVIVEASLKPFDIAALVPVIEGAGGRITGWDGRPAIECSRVVAAGDPHLHEAMLRILG
;
A
#
# COMPACT_ATOMS: atom_id res chain seq x y z
N ILE A 1 -13.57 11.25 9.77
CA ILE A 1 -13.67 9.85 9.30
C ILE A 1 -14.31 8.96 10.36
N ARG A 2 -13.65 8.73 11.51
CA ARG A 2 -14.16 7.86 12.59
C ARG A 2 -15.60 8.16 13.01
N GLU A 3 -15.93 9.43 13.25
CA GLU A 3 -17.28 9.84 13.66
C GLU A 3 -18.34 9.41 12.63
N GLU A 4 -18.09 9.66 11.35
CA GLU A 4 -19.01 9.29 10.26
C GLU A 4 -19.12 7.77 10.13
N LEU A 5 -18.01 7.03 10.29
CA LEU A 5 -18.04 5.56 10.32
C LEU A 5 -18.84 5.02 11.51
N GLY A 6 -18.69 5.62 12.70
CA GLY A 6 -19.44 5.22 13.89
C GLY A 6 -20.93 5.50 13.79
N LYS A 7 -21.33 6.57 13.08
CA LYS A 7 -22.75 6.86 12.78
C LYS A 7 -23.33 5.87 11.77
N ALA A 8 -22.59 5.59 10.69
CA ALA A 8 -23.06 4.73 9.60
C ALA A 8 -23.04 3.24 9.97
N PHE A 9 -22.06 2.81 10.77
CA PHE A 9 -21.81 1.41 11.13
C PHE A 9 -21.53 1.25 12.63
N PRO A 10 -22.54 1.46 13.50
CA PRO A 10 -22.35 1.52 14.95
C PRO A 10 -21.87 0.21 15.59
N GLU A 11 -22.03 -0.94 14.92
CA GLU A 11 -21.61 -2.25 15.42
C GLU A 11 -20.24 -2.70 14.87
N HIS A 12 -19.65 -1.93 13.95
CA HIS A 12 -18.36 -2.28 13.35
C HIS A 12 -17.20 -1.89 14.26
N GLY A 13 -16.12 -2.66 14.18
CA GLY A 13 -14.83 -2.29 14.76
C GLY A 13 -14.22 -1.09 14.05
N ILE A 14 -13.43 -0.30 14.78
CA ILE A 14 -12.57 0.73 14.18
C ILE A 14 -11.18 0.61 14.80
N LEU A 15 -10.19 0.39 13.94
CA LEU A 15 -8.75 0.41 14.22
C LEU A 15 -8.19 1.70 13.60
N SER A 16 -7.54 2.53 14.41
CA SER A 16 -6.98 3.81 13.99
C SER A 16 -5.57 3.96 14.55
N GLU A 17 -4.68 4.62 13.82
CA GLU A 17 -3.35 4.98 14.36
C GLU A 17 -3.47 5.92 15.58
N GLU A 18 -4.26 6.97 15.43
CA GLU A 18 -4.31 8.11 16.37
C GLU A 18 -5.16 7.88 17.62
N PHE A 19 -5.98 6.82 17.66
CA PHE A 19 -7.00 6.67 18.71
C PHE A 19 -7.20 5.24 19.20
N GLU A 20 -7.78 5.10 20.39
CA GLU A 20 -8.19 3.80 20.93
C GLU A 20 -9.20 3.07 20.02
N ASN A 21 -8.96 1.77 19.88
CA ASN A 21 -9.78 0.87 19.09
C ASN A 21 -11.17 0.69 19.68
N THR A 22 -12.18 0.56 18.82
CA THR A 22 -13.56 0.25 19.23
C THR A 22 -13.98 -1.11 18.73
N HIS A 23 -14.84 -1.79 19.51
CA HIS A 23 -15.43 -3.10 19.16
C HIS A 23 -14.38 -4.13 18.69
N SER A 24 -13.28 -4.26 19.44
CA SER A 24 -12.23 -5.25 19.18
C SER A 24 -12.82 -6.66 19.02
N GLY A 25 -12.49 -7.34 17.92
CA GLY A 25 -13.02 -8.67 17.59
C GLY A 25 -14.31 -8.67 16.75
N SER A 26 -14.81 -7.50 16.32
CA SER A 26 -15.92 -7.43 15.37
C SER A 26 -15.54 -8.06 14.03
N ARG A 27 -16.50 -8.77 13.41
CA ARG A 27 -16.36 -9.34 12.06
C ARG A 27 -16.03 -8.27 11.02
N PHE A 28 -16.65 -7.10 11.12
CA PHE A 28 -16.41 -5.97 10.23
C PHE A 28 -15.58 -4.94 10.98
N THR A 29 -14.38 -4.67 10.50
CA THR A 29 -13.46 -3.70 11.13
C THR A 29 -13.00 -2.68 10.10
N TRP A 30 -13.26 -1.40 10.37
CA TRP A 30 -12.68 -0.30 9.62
C TRP A 30 -11.26 -0.05 10.11
N ILE A 31 -10.30 0.03 9.20
CA ILE A 31 -8.90 0.32 9.51
C ILE A 31 -8.56 1.65 8.83
N VAL A 32 -8.10 2.63 9.60
CA VAL A 32 -7.94 4.01 9.13
C VAL A 32 -6.59 4.58 9.50
N ASP A 33 -5.89 5.11 8.51
CA ASP A 33 -4.80 6.07 8.68
C ASP A 33 -5.22 7.41 8.04
N PRO A 34 -5.46 8.47 8.84
CA PRO A 34 -5.81 9.78 8.31
C PRO A 34 -4.71 10.43 7.46
N ILE A 35 -3.43 10.21 7.79
CA ILE A 35 -2.26 10.86 7.17
C ILE A 35 -1.08 9.88 7.11
N ASP A 36 -1.14 8.94 6.16
CA ASP A 36 -0.01 8.12 5.79
C ASP A 36 1.02 8.98 5.04
N GLY A 37 2.27 8.96 5.47
CA GLY A 37 3.30 9.91 5.01
C GLY A 37 3.33 11.24 5.78
N THR A 38 3.14 11.20 7.10
CA THR A 38 3.20 12.38 8.00
C THR A 38 4.42 13.29 7.75
N ARG A 39 5.60 12.74 7.42
CA ARG A 39 6.78 13.56 7.07
C ARG A 39 6.55 14.39 5.81
N ALA A 40 5.99 13.79 4.76
CA ALA A 40 5.64 14.49 3.53
C ALA A 40 4.59 15.58 3.80
N PHE A 41 3.59 15.28 4.63
CA PHE A 41 2.58 16.27 5.07
C PHE A 41 3.22 17.49 5.74
N ILE A 42 4.08 17.28 6.75
CA ILE A 42 4.75 18.37 7.49
C ILE A 42 5.63 19.23 6.57
N MET A 43 6.28 18.62 5.58
CA MET A 43 7.12 19.33 4.61
C MET A 43 6.33 20.03 3.50
N GLY A 44 5.00 19.85 3.44
CA GLY A 44 4.16 20.37 2.36
C GLY A 44 4.34 19.64 1.03
N TYR A 45 4.82 18.40 1.04
CA TYR A 45 4.97 17.57 -0.15
C TYR A 45 3.67 16.80 -0.43
N PRO A 46 3.13 16.85 -1.67
CA PRO A 46 1.83 16.23 -2.00
C PRO A 46 1.98 14.75 -2.33
N MET A 47 2.56 13.99 -1.39
CA MET A 47 2.84 12.55 -1.54
C MET A 47 2.31 11.70 -0.38
N TRP A 48 1.67 12.32 0.62
CA TRP A 48 0.94 11.65 1.71
C TRP A 48 -0.47 11.26 1.28
N GLY A 49 -1.20 10.46 2.05
CA GLY A 49 -2.60 10.18 1.74
C GLY A 49 -3.40 9.73 2.94
N THR A 50 -4.71 9.58 2.73
CA THR A 50 -5.61 8.96 3.69
C THR A 50 -5.89 7.52 3.24
N LEU A 51 -5.69 6.57 4.16
CA LEU A 51 -5.97 5.16 3.97
C LEU A 51 -7.22 4.77 4.73
N ILE A 52 -8.17 4.12 4.03
CA ILE A 52 -9.38 3.57 4.64
C ILE A 52 -9.58 2.16 4.11
N ALA A 53 -9.67 1.20 5.00
CA ALA A 53 -10.01 -0.17 4.64
C ALA A 53 -11.21 -0.68 5.45
N LEU A 54 -11.97 -1.58 4.84
CA LEU A 54 -12.89 -2.47 5.56
C LEU A 54 -12.29 -3.87 5.53
N ALA A 55 -11.99 -4.41 6.70
CA ALA A 55 -11.63 -5.80 6.88
C ALA A 55 -12.87 -6.62 7.28
N ILE A 56 -13.01 -7.82 6.69
CA ILE A 56 -14.02 -8.82 7.02
C ILE A 56 -13.29 -10.03 7.58
N ASP A 57 -13.61 -10.42 8.82
CA ASP A 57 -12.96 -11.53 9.52
C ASP A 57 -11.42 -11.39 9.52
N GLY A 58 -10.94 -10.16 9.75
CA GLY A 58 -9.51 -9.81 9.79
C GLY A 58 -8.84 -9.60 8.42
N HIS A 59 -9.53 -9.87 7.31
CA HIS A 59 -8.96 -9.78 5.96
C HIS A 59 -9.43 -8.52 5.25
N PRO A 60 -8.54 -7.67 4.71
CA PRO A 60 -8.94 -6.50 3.92
C PRO A 60 -9.81 -6.89 2.72
N ALA A 61 -11.02 -6.34 2.65
CA ALA A 61 -12.00 -6.65 1.62
C ALA A 61 -12.28 -5.45 0.69
N VAL A 62 -12.19 -4.23 1.23
CA VAL A 62 -12.32 -2.97 0.47
C VAL A 62 -11.23 -2.02 0.95
N GLY A 63 -10.59 -1.31 0.03
CA GLY A 63 -9.53 -0.35 0.34
C GLY A 63 -9.70 0.94 -0.45
N ILE A 64 -9.31 2.07 0.15
CA ILE A 64 -9.29 3.39 -0.44
C ILE A 64 -7.96 4.05 -0.11
N ILE A 65 -7.31 4.60 -1.14
CA ILE A 65 -6.16 5.52 -1.04
C ILE A 65 -6.64 6.87 -1.57
N ASP A 66 -6.71 7.88 -0.73
CA ASP A 66 -7.12 9.24 -1.09
C ASP A 66 -5.92 10.19 -0.99
N GLN A 67 -5.61 10.90 -2.07
CA GLN A 67 -4.66 12.01 -2.10
C GLN A 67 -5.46 13.31 -2.21
N PRO A 68 -5.84 13.91 -1.07
CA PRO A 68 -6.75 15.05 -1.07
C PRO A 68 -6.12 16.31 -1.66
N PHE A 69 -4.79 16.44 -1.64
CA PHE A 69 -4.13 17.63 -2.20
C PHE A 69 -4.26 17.69 -3.73
N THR A 70 -4.12 16.55 -4.42
CA THR A 70 -4.22 16.48 -5.89
C THR A 70 -5.65 16.20 -6.37
N GLY A 71 -6.56 15.87 -5.45
CA GLY A 71 -7.94 15.48 -5.77
C GLY A 71 -8.03 14.08 -6.37
N GLU A 72 -7.06 13.21 -6.08
CA GLU A 72 -7.02 11.84 -6.58
C GLU A 72 -7.54 10.85 -5.53
N ARG A 73 -8.26 9.83 -5.99
CA ARG A 73 -8.77 8.75 -5.16
C ARG A 73 -8.69 7.43 -5.89
N TYR A 74 -8.22 6.41 -5.21
CA TYR A 74 -8.08 5.05 -5.69
C TYR A 74 -8.83 4.11 -4.77
N TRP A 75 -9.57 3.15 -5.30
CA TRP A 75 -10.31 2.18 -4.49
C TRP A 75 -10.40 0.82 -5.17
N GLY A 76 -10.54 -0.23 -4.37
CA GLY A 76 -10.64 -1.60 -4.89
C GLY A 76 -11.21 -2.60 -3.89
N ASP A 77 -11.54 -3.79 -4.40
CA ASP A 77 -12.23 -4.88 -3.68
C ASP A 77 -11.56 -6.25 -3.87
N CYS A 78 -10.23 -6.27 -4.10
CA CYS A 78 -9.43 -7.44 -4.48
C CYS A 78 -9.76 -8.05 -5.85
N LYS A 79 -10.86 -7.65 -6.51
CA LYS A 79 -11.27 -8.15 -7.84
C LYS A 79 -11.17 -7.09 -8.92
N SER A 80 -11.41 -5.84 -8.54
CA SER A 80 -11.37 -4.67 -9.40
C SER A 80 -10.80 -3.49 -8.63
N ALA A 81 -10.17 -2.57 -9.36
CA ALA A 81 -9.73 -1.30 -8.81
C ALA A 81 -10.06 -0.16 -9.79
N PHE A 82 -10.33 1.01 -9.23
CA PHE A 82 -10.68 2.22 -9.94
C PHE A 82 -9.87 3.39 -9.39
N GLY A 83 -9.68 4.39 -10.24
CA GLY A 83 -9.07 5.66 -9.89
C GLY A 83 -9.94 6.80 -10.39
N ARG A 84 -10.01 7.87 -9.61
CA ARG A 84 -10.54 9.18 -10.01
C ARG A 84 -9.47 10.22 -9.75
N GLY A 85 -9.30 11.15 -10.68
CA GLY A 85 -8.46 12.32 -10.50
C GLY A 85 -8.72 13.39 -11.55
N PRO A 86 -7.83 14.39 -11.67
CA PRO A 86 -7.93 15.45 -12.68
C PRO A 86 -8.03 14.95 -14.13
N GLN A 87 -7.56 13.73 -14.39
CA GLN A 87 -7.57 13.11 -15.72
C GLN A 87 -8.84 12.30 -16.02
N GLY A 88 -9.76 12.18 -15.05
CA GLY A 88 -11.02 11.43 -15.18
C GLY A 88 -11.19 10.33 -14.13
N GLU A 89 -12.25 9.54 -14.30
CA GLU A 89 -12.57 8.38 -13.47
C GLU A 89 -12.65 7.12 -14.34
N GLY A 90 -12.05 6.01 -13.89
CA GLY A 90 -12.08 4.76 -14.64
C GLY A 90 -11.36 3.61 -13.94
N PRO A 91 -11.42 2.40 -14.53
CA PRO A 91 -10.69 1.25 -14.01
C PRO A 91 -9.18 1.47 -14.15
N ILE A 92 -8.42 1.05 -13.14
CA ILE A 92 -6.95 1.06 -13.16
C ILE A 92 -6.42 -0.37 -13.24
N ARG A 93 -5.22 -0.52 -13.82
CA ARG A 93 -4.53 -1.80 -13.91
C ARG A 93 -3.04 -1.61 -13.75
N THR A 94 -2.41 -2.57 -13.08
CA THR A 94 -0.96 -2.68 -13.08
C THR A 94 -0.45 -2.96 -14.49
N ARG A 95 0.83 -2.63 -14.74
CA ARG A 95 1.49 -2.98 -15.99
C ARG A 95 2.28 -4.28 -15.86
N ARG A 96 2.50 -4.97 -16.98
CA ARG A 96 3.39 -6.14 -17.03
C ARG A 96 4.84 -5.69 -17.06
N CYS A 97 5.66 -6.30 -16.21
CA CYS A 97 7.09 -6.08 -16.14
C CYS A 97 7.71 -7.29 -15.43
N SER A 98 8.11 -8.32 -16.19
CA SER A 98 8.52 -9.59 -15.60
C SER A 98 9.97 -9.62 -15.11
N ARG A 99 10.76 -8.57 -15.35
CA ARG A 99 12.20 -8.52 -15.06
C ARG A 99 12.53 -7.29 -14.23
N LEU A 100 13.33 -7.48 -13.18
CA LEU A 100 13.73 -6.38 -12.29
C LEU A 100 14.52 -5.29 -13.02
N GLU A 101 15.39 -5.66 -13.96
CA GLU A 101 16.20 -4.72 -14.75
C GLU A 101 15.40 -3.78 -15.67
N ASP A 102 14.12 -4.09 -15.91
CA ASP A 102 13.20 -3.24 -16.66
C ASP A 102 12.30 -2.39 -15.72
N ALA A 103 12.30 -2.72 -14.42
CA ALA A 103 11.34 -2.24 -13.43
C ALA A 103 11.68 -0.84 -12.86
N ILE A 104 10.63 -0.07 -12.62
CA ILE A 104 10.63 1.12 -11.77
C ILE A 104 10.37 0.65 -10.33
N PHE A 105 11.40 0.74 -9.52
CA PHE A 105 11.37 0.41 -8.10
C PHE A 105 11.11 1.67 -7.25
N SER A 106 10.22 1.58 -6.26
CA SER A 106 9.98 2.65 -5.27
C SER A 106 10.05 2.14 -3.83
N THR A 107 10.42 3.02 -2.91
CA THR A 107 10.32 2.81 -1.46
C THR A 107 10.27 4.18 -0.78
N THR A 108 9.61 4.32 0.37
CA THR A 108 9.51 5.63 1.05
C THR A 108 10.88 6.22 1.39
N THR A 109 11.77 5.46 2.01
CA THR A 109 13.12 5.93 2.34
C THR A 109 14.08 4.77 2.56
N PRO A 110 15.36 4.87 2.13
CA PRO A 110 16.36 3.87 2.47
C PRO A 110 16.55 3.72 3.99
N ASP A 111 16.25 4.75 4.80
CA ASP A 111 16.42 4.73 6.26
C ASP A 111 15.46 3.76 6.97
N MET A 112 14.45 3.24 6.28
CA MET A 112 13.49 2.29 6.87
C MET A 112 14.08 0.87 7.04
N PHE A 113 15.15 0.56 6.29
CA PHE A 113 15.90 -0.69 6.39
C PHE A 113 16.99 -0.56 7.44
N LYS A 114 16.89 -1.31 8.54
CA LYS A 114 17.71 -1.07 9.75
C LYS A 114 18.81 -2.11 9.94
N SER A 115 18.52 -3.36 9.63
CA SER A 115 19.50 -4.44 9.74
C SER A 115 20.43 -4.49 8.53
N ALA A 116 21.65 -4.99 8.71
CA ALA A 116 22.59 -5.17 7.61
C ALA A 116 22.03 -6.08 6.49
N GLU A 117 21.20 -7.06 6.86
CA GLU A 117 20.52 -7.97 5.94
C GLU A 117 19.44 -7.26 5.11
N GLU A 118 18.58 -6.45 5.75
CA GLU A 118 17.58 -5.64 5.05
C GLU A 118 18.24 -4.65 4.09
N ILE A 119 19.30 -3.97 4.54
CA ILE A 119 20.06 -3.01 3.72
C ILE A 119 20.67 -3.72 2.51
N ALA A 120 21.27 -4.89 2.70
CA ALA A 120 21.88 -5.65 1.61
C ALA A 120 20.84 -6.10 0.57
N ARG A 121 19.67 -6.57 1.00
CA ARG A 121 18.56 -6.97 0.13
C ARG A 121 17.98 -5.78 -0.64
N PHE A 122 17.73 -4.67 0.04
CA PHE A 122 17.31 -3.41 -0.58
C PHE A 122 18.33 -2.95 -1.64
N GLU A 123 19.62 -2.94 -1.31
CA GLU A 123 20.68 -2.54 -2.25
C GLU A 123 20.79 -3.45 -3.46
N ALA A 124 20.56 -4.76 -3.30
CA ALA A 124 20.52 -5.70 -4.42
C ALA A 124 19.40 -5.35 -5.39
N ILE A 125 18.20 -5.04 -4.88
CA ILE A 125 17.04 -4.63 -5.69
C ILE A 125 17.31 -3.29 -6.36
N ARG A 126 17.77 -2.30 -5.59
CA ARG A 126 18.08 -0.95 -6.05
C ARG A 126 19.08 -0.93 -7.21
N LYS A 127 20.15 -1.72 -7.11
CA LYS A 127 21.19 -1.80 -8.16
C LYS A 127 20.74 -2.52 -9.42
N ALA A 128 19.86 -3.50 -9.26
CA ALA A 128 19.36 -4.29 -10.38
C ALA A 128 18.18 -3.61 -11.10
N ALA A 129 17.42 -2.74 -10.44
CA ALA A 129 16.28 -2.05 -11.03
C ALA A 129 16.69 -1.04 -12.11
N ARG A 130 15.83 -0.84 -13.12
CA ARG A 130 16.04 0.19 -14.17
C ARG A 130 16.13 1.60 -13.59
N MET A 131 15.24 1.87 -12.64
CA MET A 131 15.11 3.18 -11.99
C MET A 131 14.66 2.97 -10.55
N THR A 132 15.21 3.76 -9.64
CA THR A 132 14.76 3.82 -8.24
C THR A 132 14.18 5.20 -7.95
N ARG A 133 13.04 5.25 -7.26
CA ARG A 133 12.44 6.46 -6.70
C ARG A 133 12.23 6.30 -5.19
N TYR A 134 12.19 7.44 -4.52
CA TYR A 134 12.03 7.54 -3.08
C TYR A 134 10.87 8.46 -2.71
N GLY A 135 10.36 8.30 -1.50
CA GLY A 135 9.17 8.97 -1.00
C GLY A 135 7.89 8.31 -1.51
N GLY A 136 6.80 9.05 -1.46
CA GLY A 136 5.54 8.63 -2.04
C GLY A 136 4.66 7.82 -1.11
N ASP A 137 5.16 7.23 -0.02
CA ASP A 137 4.35 6.54 1.01
C ASP A 137 3.24 5.68 0.35
N CYS A 138 1.96 5.78 0.75
CA CYS A 138 0.84 5.12 0.07
C CYS A 138 0.61 5.55 -1.38
N TYR A 139 0.96 6.78 -1.76
CA TYR A 139 0.79 7.29 -3.11
C TYR A 139 1.65 6.51 -4.12
N SER A 140 2.82 6.00 -3.72
CA SER A 140 3.60 5.06 -4.54
C SER A 140 2.79 3.81 -4.91
N TYR A 141 1.98 3.28 -3.98
CA TYR A 141 1.13 2.11 -4.24
C TYR A 141 -0.04 2.43 -5.17
N ALA A 142 -0.60 3.65 -5.09
CA ALA A 142 -1.57 4.12 -6.08
C ALA A 142 -0.95 4.20 -7.50
N MET A 143 0.30 4.67 -7.59
CA MET A 143 1.05 4.66 -8.85
C MET A 143 1.33 3.23 -9.34
N LEU A 144 1.60 2.28 -8.45
CA LEU A 144 1.75 0.86 -8.81
C LEU A 144 0.44 0.28 -9.36
N ALA A 145 -0.68 0.50 -8.66
CA ALA A 145 -2.01 0.08 -9.10
C ALA A 145 -2.41 0.69 -10.45
N SER A 146 -1.87 1.86 -10.78
CA SER A 146 -2.07 2.56 -12.05
C SER A 146 -1.05 2.19 -13.14
N GLY A 147 -0.13 1.26 -12.86
CA GLY A 147 0.87 0.79 -13.84
C GLY A 147 2.04 1.75 -14.09
N LEU A 148 2.27 2.70 -13.19
CA LEU A 148 3.34 3.71 -13.29
C LEU A 148 4.59 3.33 -12.46
N VAL A 149 4.41 2.48 -11.45
CA VAL A 149 5.47 1.84 -10.65
C VAL A 149 5.33 0.33 -10.79
N ASP A 150 6.43 -0.41 -10.84
CA ASP A 150 6.40 -1.86 -11.05
C ASP A 150 6.53 -2.65 -9.75
N VAL A 151 7.35 -2.15 -8.82
CA VAL A 151 7.67 -2.83 -7.58
C VAL A 151 7.91 -1.84 -6.46
N ILE A 152 7.37 -2.16 -5.29
CA ILE A 152 7.56 -1.42 -4.04
C ILE A 152 8.04 -2.41 -2.99
N VAL A 153 9.07 -2.01 -2.23
CA VAL A 153 9.61 -2.80 -1.12
C VAL A 153 9.76 -1.88 0.07
N GLU A 154 9.13 -2.24 1.18
CA GLU A 154 9.11 -1.44 2.40
C GLU A 154 9.26 -2.30 3.66
N ALA A 155 9.69 -1.65 4.73
CA ALA A 155 9.90 -2.27 6.04
C ALA A 155 9.40 -1.35 7.16
N SER A 156 9.11 -1.94 8.31
CA SER A 156 8.60 -1.24 9.50
C SER A 156 7.18 -0.65 9.36
N LEU A 157 6.35 -1.20 8.48
CA LEU A 157 4.95 -0.81 8.30
C LEU A 157 4.05 -1.35 9.42
N LYS A 158 2.92 -0.68 9.63
CA LYS A 158 1.83 -1.04 10.55
C LYS A 158 0.61 -1.53 9.77
N PRO A 159 -0.35 -2.21 10.44
CA PRO A 159 -1.54 -2.69 9.76
C PRO A 159 -2.38 -1.60 9.07
N PHE A 160 -2.42 -0.39 9.64
CA PHE A 160 -3.16 0.74 9.05
C PHE A 160 -2.49 1.30 7.78
N ASP A 161 -1.15 1.23 7.68
CA ASP A 161 -0.39 1.57 6.46
C ASP A 161 -0.67 0.57 5.32
N ILE A 162 -1.07 -0.67 5.63
CA ILE A 162 -1.15 -1.79 4.67
C ILE A 162 -2.58 -2.10 4.24
N ALA A 163 -3.53 -2.04 5.17
CA ALA A 163 -4.86 -2.62 4.98
C ALA A 163 -5.58 -2.11 3.73
N ALA A 164 -5.49 -0.80 3.46
CA ALA A 164 -6.15 -0.21 2.30
C ALA A 164 -5.43 -0.50 0.98
N LEU A 165 -4.14 -0.81 1.04
CA LEU A 165 -3.32 -1.09 -0.15
C LEU A 165 -3.71 -2.44 -0.76
N VAL A 166 -4.00 -3.46 0.07
CA VAL A 166 -4.25 -4.83 -0.39
C VAL A 166 -5.37 -4.90 -1.44
N PRO A 167 -6.61 -4.41 -1.17
CA PRO A 167 -7.70 -4.54 -2.13
C PRO A 167 -7.49 -3.71 -3.40
N VAL A 168 -6.75 -2.60 -3.30
CA VAL A 168 -6.42 -1.74 -4.44
C VAL A 168 -5.38 -2.40 -5.35
N ILE A 169 -4.27 -2.89 -4.79
CA ILE A 169 -3.21 -3.55 -5.57
C ILE A 169 -3.73 -4.84 -6.21
N GLU A 170 -4.40 -5.70 -5.44
CA GLU A 170 -4.92 -6.97 -5.96
C GLU A 170 -6.03 -6.74 -7.00
N GLY A 171 -6.93 -5.78 -6.74
CA GLY A 171 -7.99 -5.41 -7.67
C GLY A 171 -7.47 -4.83 -8.99
N ALA A 172 -6.30 -4.18 -8.98
CA ALA A 172 -5.61 -3.71 -10.17
C ALA A 172 -4.87 -4.83 -10.94
N GLY A 173 -4.81 -6.05 -10.38
CA GLY A 173 -4.12 -7.21 -10.96
C GLY A 173 -2.71 -7.45 -10.44
N GLY A 174 -2.26 -6.69 -9.43
CA GLY A 174 -0.96 -6.84 -8.78
C GLY A 174 -0.95 -7.93 -7.71
N ARG A 175 0.18 -7.98 -7.00
CA ARG A 175 0.42 -8.82 -5.82
C ARG A 175 1.05 -8.00 -4.72
N ILE A 176 0.66 -8.26 -3.48
CA ILE A 176 1.23 -7.63 -2.28
C ILE A 176 1.28 -8.65 -1.15
N THR A 177 2.46 -8.91 -0.60
CA THR A 177 2.68 -9.87 0.48
C THR A 177 3.74 -9.38 1.46
N GLY A 178 3.93 -10.13 2.54
CA GLY A 178 5.16 -10.07 3.30
C GLY A 178 6.38 -10.46 2.46
N TRP A 179 7.57 -10.08 2.90
CA TRP A 179 8.83 -10.54 2.27
C TRP A 179 8.99 -12.08 2.29
N ASP A 180 8.32 -12.74 3.25
CA ASP A 180 8.25 -14.19 3.40
C ASP A 180 7.07 -14.83 2.63
N GLY A 181 6.32 -14.04 1.86
CA GLY A 181 5.16 -14.49 1.08
C GLY A 181 3.87 -14.65 1.87
N ARG A 182 3.84 -14.36 3.19
CA ARG A 182 2.60 -14.39 3.99
C ARG A 182 1.68 -13.22 3.64
N PRO A 183 0.38 -13.26 4.02
CA PRO A 183 -0.54 -12.15 3.83
C PRO A 183 0.05 -10.82 4.35
N ALA A 184 0.01 -9.78 3.52
CA ALA A 184 0.67 -8.50 3.82
C ALA A 184 0.19 -7.87 5.14
N ILE A 185 -1.11 -8.02 5.46
CA ILE A 185 -1.72 -7.46 6.67
C ILE A 185 -1.12 -8.02 7.99
N GLU A 186 -0.46 -9.17 7.92
CA GLU A 186 0.20 -9.83 9.06
C GLU A 186 1.69 -9.46 9.18
N CYS A 187 2.18 -8.61 8.28
CA CYS A 187 3.60 -8.36 8.08
C CYS A 187 3.93 -6.88 8.33
N SER A 188 5.15 -6.61 8.79
CA SER A 188 5.71 -5.26 8.86
C SER A 188 6.69 -4.97 7.72
N ARG A 189 7.01 -5.98 6.92
CA ARG A 189 7.90 -5.92 5.77
C ARG A 189 7.11 -6.39 4.57
N VAL A 190 6.87 -5.50 3.63
CA VAL A 190 5.95 -5.73 2.51
C VAL A 190 6.68 -5.57 1.20
N VAL A 191 6.28 -6.38 0.23
CA VAL A 191 6.60 -6.22 -1.18
C VAL A 191 5.30 -6.19 -1.97
N ALA A 192 5.18 -5.21 -2.87
CA ALA A 192 4.11 -5.15 -3.86
C ALA A 192 4.71 -5.13 -5.26
N ALA A 193 4.12 -5.85 -6.20
CA ALA A 193 4.53 -5.83 -7.59
C ALA A 193 3.34 -5.87 -8.55
N GLY A 194 3.46 -5.16 -9.68
CA GLY A 194 2.43 -5.13 -10.71
C GLY A 194 2.32 -6.41 -11.54
N ASP A 195 3.40 -7.18 -11.61
CA ASP A 195 3.51 -8.46 -12.33
C ASP A 195 3.79 -9.61 -11.36
N PRO A 196 3.01 -10.72 -11.39
CA PRO A 196 3.26 -11.88 -10.54
C PRO A 196 4.66 -12.49 -10.69
N HIS A 197 5.27 -12.45 -11.88
CA HIS A 197 6.63 -13.00 -12.08
C HIS A 197 7.69 -12.14 -11.39
N LEU A 198 7.50 -10.83 -11.40
CA LEU A 198 8.37 -9.91 -10.68
C LEU A 198 8.19 -10.06 -9.17
N HIS A 199 6.96 -10.25 -8.70
CA HIS A 199 6.68 -10.56 -7.30
C HIS A 199 7.47 -11.79 -6.81
N GLU A 200 7.39 -12.90 -7.55
CA GLU A 200 8.14 -14.12 -7.24
C GLU A 200 9.66 -13.92 -7.30
N ALA A 201 10.14 -13.07 -8.22
CA ALA A 201 11.54 -12.71 -8.25
C ALA A 201 11.97 -11.91 -7.01
N MET A 202 11.10 -11.02 -6.50
CA MET A 202 11.39 -10.27 -5.28
C MET A 202 11.42 -11.18 -4.06
N LEU A 203 10.47 -12.11 -3.91
CA LEU A 203 10.47 -13.07 -2.80
C LEU A 203 11.77 -13.88 -2.72
N ARG A 204 12.38 -14.22 -3.86
CA ARG A 204 13.68 -14.91 -3.88
C ARG A 204 14.86 -14.04 -3.43
N ILE A 205 14.77 -12.73 -3.61
CA ILE A 205 15.82 -11.78 -3.17
C ILE A 205 15.61 -11.41 -1.69
N LEU A 206 14.34 -11.31 -1.27
CA LEU A 206 13.94 -10.84 0.06
C LEU A 206 13.85 -11.95 1.11
N GLY A 207 13.65 -13.21 0.69
CA GLY A 207 13.61 -14.40 1.54
C GLY A 207 14.97 -14.93 1.97
#